data_AF-A0A417QA89-F1
#
_entry.id   AF-A0A417QA89-F1
#
_cell.length_a   1.000
_cell.length_b   1.000
_cell.length_c   1.000
_cell.angle_alpha   90.00
_cell.angle_beta   90.00
_cell.angle_gamma   90.00
#
_symmetry.space_group_name_H-M   'P 1'
#
loop_
_entity.id
_entity.type
_entity.pdbx_description
1 polymer ?
#
loop_
_entity_poly.entity_id
_entity_poly.type
_entity_poly.pdbx_seq_one_letter_code
_entity_poly.pdbx_strand_id
1 'polypeptide(L)'
;MKNTYFKSVKVALSCALVASMCLAFPTMTKAASVRNVPVKKEISADVTGDGKMDKILVKTIIGKDDCVSRVKITVNNKLAYSKSYANQGINSVNAKYARMTNKNEFVQLMAIGDNDCINDNKIYRYDNKSKKFVCVSKLDDTACEIVSAKKNSLTLKHADQPAETGWLNWTMDYRVSNNKLVLADATTSTVKSIIGNDRNDYYSKLFKKNTFVTAKKVNLYNGSKVACKVPAGKKVVLKKLTFSNGKIYLEFRYGKKAGWMSVNNENYNYRSPYFKSVSNRLVG
;
A
#
# COMPACT_ATOMS: atom_id res chain seq x y z
N MET A 1 24.91 66.64 -34.71
CA MET A 1 24.19 65.36 -34.94
C MET A 1 24.91 64.22 -34.21
N LYS A 2 24.83 64.21 -32.87
CA LYS A 2 25.32 63.15 -31.99
C LYS A 2 24.30 63.09 -30.86
N ASN A 3 23.48 62.05 -30.77
CA ASN A 3 22.93 61.54 -29.49
C ASN A 3 21.73 60.58 -29.59
N THR A 4 21.22 60.26 -30.78
CA THR A 4 20.01 59.41 -30.84
C THR A 4 20.29 57.91 -30.96
N TYR A 5 21.50 57.50 -31.37
CA TYR A 5 21.83 56.08 -31.57
C TYR A 5 22.31 55.33 -30.32
N PHE A 6 22.70 56.01 -29.25
CA PHE A 6 23.29 55.36 -28.06
C PHE A 6 22.29 54.98 -26.96
N LYS A 7 21.04 55.48 -27.01
CA LYS A 7 20.00 55.12 -26.02
C LYS A 7 19.22 53.85 -26.41
N SER A 8 19.09 53.56 -27.71
CA SER A 8 18.32 52.41 -28.19
C SER A 8 19.04 51.07 -28.01
N VAL A 9 20.38 51.07 -27.96
CA VAL A 9 21.19 49.85 -27.81
C VAL A 9 21.28 49.38 -26.36
N LYS A 10 21.22 50.28 -25.37
CA LYS A 10 21.25 49.90 -23.94
C LYS A 10 19.95 49.31 -23.42
N VAL A 11 18.79 49.71 -23.97
CA VAL A 11 17.48 49.20 -23.52
C VAL A 11 17.19 47.81 -24.12
N ALA A 12 17.63 47.54 -25.35
CA ALA A 12 17.48 46.23 -25.98
C ALA A 12 18.39 45.16 -25.32
N LEU A 13 19.59 45.54 -24.86
CA LEU A 13 20.50 44.61 -24.18
C LEU A 13 20.05 44.27 -22.74
N SER A 14 19.39 45.20 -22.04
CA SER A 14 18.86 44.94 -20.69
C SER A 14 17.62 44.07 -20.69
N CYS A 15 16.77 44.13 -21.73
CA CYS A 15 15.60 43.25 -21.84
C CYS A 15 15.99 41.82 -22.28
N ALA A 16 17.04 41.66 -23.09
CA ALA A 16 17.54 40.35 -23.49
C ALA A 16 18.20 39.58 -22.33
N LEU A 17 18.86 40.27 -21.38
CA LEU A 17 19.45 39.62 -20.21
C LEU A 17 18.41 39.18 -19.16
N VAL A 18 17.32 39.95 -18.99
CA VAL A 18 16.25 39.63 -18.02
C VAL A 18 15.34 38.50 -18.55
N ALA A 19 15.14 38.40 -19.87
CA ALA A 19 14.36 37.32 -20.47
C ALA A 19 15.09 35.95 -20.43
N SER A 20 16.43 35.93 -20.33
CA SER A 20 17.21 34.68 -20.27
C SER A 20 17.23 34.02 -18.89
N MET A 21 16.84 34.71 -17.80
CA MET A 21 16.80 34.14 -16.45
C MET A 21 15.47 33.43 -16.11
N CYS A 22 14.47 33.50 -16.99
CA CYS A 22 13.21 32.76 -16.88
C CYS A 22 13.16 31.51 -17.76
N LEU A 23 14.32 30.98 -18.17
CA LEU A 23 14.39 29.58 -18.57
C LEU A 23 14.18 28.76 -17.29
N ALA A 24 12.91 28.47 -17.00
CA ALA A 24 12.55 27.38 -16.11
C ALA A 24 13.21 26.14 -16.69
N PHE A 25 14.43 25.83 -16.24
CA PHE A 25 15.08 24.58 -16.52
C PHE A 25 14.02 23.52 -16.22
N PRO A 26 13.64 22.66 -17.19
CA PRO A 26 12.69 21.61 -16.89
C PRO A 26 13.32 20.83 -15.75
N THR A 27 12.77 20.97 -14.54
CA THR A 27 13.25 20.21 -13.40
C THR A 27 13.08 18.77 -13.84
N MET A 28 14.17 18.04 -14.07
CA MET A 28 14.11 16.63 -14.42
C MET A 28 13.36 15.94 -13.29
N THR A 29 12.07 15.70 -13.50
CA THR A 29 11.23 15.03 -12.51
C THR A 29 11.67 13.58 -12.50
N LYS A 30 12.41 13.18 -11.47
CA LYS A 30 12.84 11.80 -11.28
C LYS A 30 11.60 10.88 -11.36
N ALA A 31 11.71 9.79 -12.12
CA ALA A 31 10.61 8.85 -12.32
C ALA A 31 10.13 8.26 -10.97
N ALA A 32 8.85 7.93 -10.87
CA ALA A 32 8.34 7.23 -9.69
C ALA A 32 9.00 5.85 -9.61
N SER A 33 9.23 5.36 -8.39
CA SER A 33 9.91 4.07 -8.19
C SER A 33 9.55 3.47 -6.85
N VAL A 34 9.47 2.14 -6.81
CA VAL A 34 9.39 1.35 -5.58
C VAL A 34 10.49 0.30 -5.65
N ARG A 35 11.21 0.08 -4.56
CA ARG A 35 12.22 -0.97 -4.46
C ARG A 35 12.42 -1.40 -3.02
N ASN A 36 12.91 -2.62 -2.84
CA ASN A 36 13.29 -3.14 -1.54
C ASN A 36 14.53 -2.39 -1.01
N VAL A 37 14.60 -2.23 0.30
CA VAL A 37 15.79 -1.78 1.02
C VAL A 37 16.32 -2.99 1.79
N PRO A 38 17.36 -3.67 1.28
CA PRO A 38 17.85 -4.87 1.95
C PRO A 38 18.43 -4.51 3.31
N VAL A 39 18.08 -5.30 4.34
CA VAL A 39 18.63 -5.15 5.68
C VAL A 39 20.14 -5.41 5.63
N LYS A 40 20.92 -4.63 6.39
CA LYS A 40 22.39 -4.63 6.44
C LYS A 40 23.10 -4.21 5.15
N LYS A 41 22.39 -3.75 4.12
CA LYS A 41 23.00 -3.21 2.88
C LYS A 41 22.67 -1.74 2.71
N GLU A 42 23.68 -0.95 2.35
CA GLU A 42 23.48 0.45 2.00
C GLU A 42 22.81 0.57 0.63
N ILE A 43 21.86 1.50 0.52
CA ILE A 43 21.31 1.93 -0.77
C ILE A 43 21.45 3.45 -0.91
N SER A 44 21.54 3.91 -2.14
CA SER A 44 21.50 5.34 -2.46
C SER A 44 20.07 5.74 -2.81
N ALA A 45 19.45 6.67 -2.07
CA ALA A 45 18.16 7.27 -2.41
C ALA A 45 18.06 8.72 -1.89
N ASP A 46 17.26 9.55 -2.54
CA ASP A 46 17.09 10.97 -2.20
C ASP A 46 16.01 11.13 -1.13
N VAL A 47 16.26 10.68 0.11
CA VAL A 47 15.23 10.74 1.16
C VAL A 47 15.06 12.12 1.75
N THR A 48 16.05 12.99 1.58
CA THR A 48 15.97 14.40 1.99
C THR A 48 15.18 15.25 0.99
N GLY A 49 14.99 14.79 -0.25
CA GLY A 49 14.26 15.52 -1.30
C GLY A 49 15.03 16.73 -1.85
N ASP A 50 16.34 16.82 -1.58
CA ASP A 50 17.20 17.93 -2.00
C ASP A 50 17.81 17.72 -3.40
N GLY A 51 17.51 16.58 -4.04
CA GLY A 51 18.01 16.22 -5.35
C GLY A 51 19.26 15.35 -5.31
N LYS A 52 19.96 15.27 -4.16
CA LYS A 52 21.19 14.49 -3.97
C LYS A 52 20.85 13.09 -3.46
N MET A 53 21.78 12.17 -3.64
CA MET A 53 21.60 10.79 -3.22
C MET A 53 22.13 10.60 -1.80
N ASP A 54 21.25 10.23 -0.87
CA ASP A 54 21.62 9.87 0.50
C ASP A 54 21.94 8.38 0.61
N LYS A 55 22.91 8.04 1.47
CA LYS A 55 23.20 6.66 1.86
C LYS A 55 22.26 6.23 2.98
N ILE A 56 21.38 5.27 2.69
CA ILE A 56 20.41 4.73 3.64
C ILE A 56 20.81 3.32 4.00
N LEU A 57 20.78 3.01 5.29
CA LEU A 57 21.08 1.69 5.81
C LEU A 57 20.08 1.30 6.89
N VAL A 58 19.35 0.23 6.63
CA VAL A 58 18.46 -0.41 7.61
C VAL A 58 19.24 -1.52 8.29
N LYS A 59 19.33 -1.48 9.62
CA LYS A 59 20.01 -2.48 10.45
C LYS A 59 19.05 -3.05 11.48
N THR A 60 19.09 -4.36 11.66
CA THR A 60 18.45 -5.04 12.78
C THR A 60 19.52 -5.45 13.79
N ILE A 61 19.15 -5.42 15.06
CA ILE A 61 19.91 -6.00 16.17
C ILE A 61 19.12 -7.21 16.65
N ILE A 62 19.78 -8.36 16.70
CA ILE A 62 19.21 -9.59 17.22
C ILE A 62 19.35 -9.57 18.74
N GLY A 63 18.28 -9.90 19.45
CA GLY A 63 18.25 -10.03 20.90
C GLY A 63 18.12 -11.48 21.32
N LYS A 64 17.33 -11.72 22.37
CA LYS A 64 17.03 -13.06 22.87
C LYS A 64 16.22 -13.86 21.84
N ASP A 65 16.37 -15.18 21.88
CA ASP A 65 15.59 -16.14 21.08
C ASP A 65 15.70 -15.89 19.57
N ASP A 66 16.87 -15.42 19.13
CA ASP A 66 17.20 -15.04 17.74
C ASP A 66 16.23 -14.05 17.07
N CYS A 67 15.39 -13.39 17.87
CA CYS A 67 14.43 -12.40 17.43
C CYS A 67 15.09 -11.03 17.26
N VAL A 68 14.60 -10.24 16.31
CA VAL A 68 14.93 -8.83 16.17
C VAL A 68 14.48 -8.06 17.40
N SER A 69 15.43 -7.56 18.19
CA SER A 69 15.16 -6.72 19.36
C SER A 69 15.10 -5.24 19.04
N ARG A 70 15.70 -4.81 17.92
CA ARG A 70 15.72 -3.39 17.51
C ARG A 70 15.94 -3.23 16.03
N VAL A 71 15.27 -2.25 15.44
CA VAL A 71 15.60 -1.72 14.10
C VAL A 71 16.24 -0.33 14.24
N LYS A 72 17.19 -0.03 13.36
CA LYS A 72 17.82 1.28 13.18
C LYS A 72 17.83 1.64 11.70
N ILE A 73 17.58 2.91 11.38
CA ILE A 73 17.86 3.47 10.05
C ILE A 73 18.89 4.58 10.22
N THR A 74 19.95 4.53 9.42
CA THR A 74 20.88 5.66 9.27
C THR A 74 20.71 6.32 7.91
N VAL A 75 20.89 7.64 7.87
CA VAL A 75 20.98 8.44 6.66
C VAL A 75 22.35 9.13 6.69
N ASN A 76 23.19 8.89 5.68
CA ASN A 76 24.56 9.39 5.61
C ASN A 76 25.35 9.12 6.90
N ASN A 77 25.33 7.86 7.36
CA ASN A 77 25.95 7.36 8.60
C ASN A 77 25.42 7.97 9.91
N LYS A 78 24.41 8.84 9.87
CA LYS A 78 23.79 9.41 11.07
C LYS A 78 22.50 8.68 11.41
N LEU A 79 22.29 8.38 12.69
CA LEU A 79 21.06 7.71 13.16
C LEU A 79 19.83 8.59 12.92
N ALA A 80 18.93 8.14 12.05
CA ALA A 80 17.71 8.84 11.66
C ALA A 80 16.44 8.21 12.27
N TYR A 81 16.48 6.93 12.64
CA TYR A 81 15.36 6.23 13.27
C TYR A 81 15.88 5.09 14.14
N SER A 82 15.20 4.82 15.26
CA SER A 82 15.36 3.58 16.00
C SER A 82 14.07 3.20 16.70
N LYS A 83 13.75 1.90 16.69
CA LYS A 83 12.64 1.35 17.45
C LYS A 83 13.02 0.02 18.08
N SER A 84 12.68 -0.14 19.35
CA SER A 84 12.81 -1.41 20.08
C SER A 84 11.62 -2.33 19.77
N TYR A 85 11.94 -3.61 19.61
CA TYR A 85 11.04 -4.75 19.50
C TYR A 85 11.40 -5.83 20.54
N ALA A 86 12.18 -5.48 21.57
CA ALA A 86 12.57 -6.41 22.62
C ALA A 86 11.33 -7.13 23.19
N ASN A 87 11.40 -8.45 23.25
CA ASN A 87 10.36 -9.35 23.75
C ASN A 87 9.02 -9.29 22.96
N GLN A 88 9.05 -8.90 21.68
CA GLN A 88 7.84 -8.85 20.82
C GLN A 88 7.77 -9.99 19.79
N GLY A 89 8.67 -10.98 19.86
CA GLY A 89 8.67 -12.13 18.93
C GLY A 89 8.81 -11.75 17.45
N ILE A 90 9.58 -10.69 17.16
CA ILE A 90 9.80 -10.25 15.78
C ILE A 90 10.93 -11.06 15.16
N ASN A 91 10.62 -11.87 14.15
CA ASN A 91 11.57 -12.74 13.47
C ASN A 91 12.38 -11.97 12.41
N SER A 92 11.76 -11.02 11.72
CA SER A 92 12.45 -10.24 10.69
C SER A 92 11.88 -8.83 10.50
N VAL A 93 12.62 -7.99 9.76
CA VAL A 93 12.15 -6.66 9.35
C VAL A 93 12.37 -6.52 7.85
N ASN A 94 11.30 -6.21 7.13
CA ASN A 94 11.37 -5.84 5.72
C ASN A 94 11.24 -4.32 5.57
N ALA A 95 11.92 -3.76 4.57
CA ALA A 95 11.89 -2.34 4.29
C ALA A 95 11.72 -2.07 2.80
N LYS A 96 10.93 -1.04 2.48
CA LYS A 96 10.76 -0.55 1.10
C LYS A 96 11.00 0.93 1.03
N TYR A 97 11.60 1.35 -0.08
CA TYR A 97 11.71 2.75 -0.46
C TYR A 97 10.73 3.01 -1.61
N ALA A 98 10.01 4.12 -1.52
CA ALA A 98 9.14 4.58 -2.57
C ALA A 98 9.34 6.07 -2.83
N ARG A 99 9.35 6.44 -4.11
CA ARG A 99 9.43 7.82 -4.58
C ARG A 99 8.26 8.12 -5.50
N MET A 100 7.51 9.15 -5.17
CA MET A 100 6.53 9.78 -6.05
C MET A 100 7.20 10.88 -6.88
N THR A 101 6.71 11.16 -8.10
CA THR A 101 7.37 12.17 -8.96
C THR A 101 7.21 13.61 -8.47
N ASN A 102 6.31 13.87 -7.53
CA ASN A 102 6.08 15.17 -6.91
C ASN A 102 6.95 15.44 -5.66
N LYS A 103 8.15 14.83 -5.59
CA LYS A 103 9.13 14.98 -4.48
C LYS A 103 8.63 14.49 -3.12
N ASN A 104 7.83 13.42 -3.11
CA ASN A 104 7.53 12.71 -1.87
C ASN A 104 8.24 11.37 -1.87
N GLU A 105 9.19 11.22 -0.95
CA GLU A 105 9.87 9.97 -0.66
C GLU A 105 9.38 9.34 0.65
N PHE A 106 9.34 8.01 0.66
CA PHE A 106 8.88 7.23 1.78
C PHE A 106 9.78 6.03 2.04
N VAL A 107 9.87 5.66 3.31
CA VAL A 107 10.37 4.36 3.75
C VAL A 107 9.26 3.64 4.49
N GLN A 108 8.89 2.45 4.04
CA GLN A 108 8.04 1.54 4.78
C GLN A 108 8.92 0.59 5.60
N LEU A 109 8.55 0.35 6.85
CA LEU A 109 9.08 -0.74 7.67
C LEU A 109 7.95 -1.70 8.04
N MET A 110 8.21 -2.98 7.87
CA MET A 110 7.33 -4.09 8.24
C MET A 110 8.10 -4.98 9.22
N ALA A 111 7.68 -5.03 10.48
CA ALA A 111 8.17 -6.02 11.44
C ALA A 111 7.31 -7.27 11.35
N ILE A 112 7.96 -8.42 11.14
CA ILE A 112 7.30 -9.69 10.85
C ILE A 112 7.61 -10.65 12.00
N GLY A 113 6.56 -11.15 12.65
CA GLY A 113 6.64 -12.14 13.72
C GLY A 113 6.38 -13.56 13.22
N ASP A 114 5.79 -14.37 14.09
CA ASP A 114 5.48 -15.77 13.79
C ASP A 114 4.41 -15.90 12.71
N ASN A 115 4.48 -17.01 11.95
CA ASN A 115 3.56 -17.32 10.84
C ASN A 115 3.48 -16.22 9.78
N ASP A 116 4.59 -15.49 9.58
CA ASP A 116 4.69 -14.36 8.65
C ASP A 116 3.70 -13.21 8.92
N CYS A 117 3.13 -13.15 10.13
CA CYS A 117 2.25 -12.06 10.56
C CYS A 117 3.02 -10.73 10.59
N ILE A 118 2.41 -9.67 10.07
CA ILE A 118 2.99 -8.33 10.12
C ILE A 118 2.53 -7.65 11.42
N ASN A 119 3.38 -7.64 12.44
CA ASN A 119 3.07 -7.11 13.77
C ASN A 119 3.21 -5.57 13.87
N ASP A 120 4.02 -4.94 13.01
CA ASP A 120 4.10 -3.48 12.90
C ASP A 120 4.36 -3.05 11.47
N ASN A 121 3.43 -2.29 10.89
CA ASN A 121 3.53 -1.80 9.52
C ASN A 121 3.35 -0.29 9.46
N LYS A 122 4.43 0.43 9.15
CA LYS A 122 4.44 1.89 9.16
C LYS A 122 5.20 2.48 8.00
N ILE A 123 4.70 3.61 7.51
CA ILE A 123 5.34 4.41 6.48
C ILE A 123 5.86 5.70 7.10
N TYR A 124 7.10 6.03 6.76
CA TYR A 124 7.84 7.17 7.27
C TYR A 124 8.28 8.09 6.13
N ARG A 125 8.42 9.37 6.45
CA ARG A 125 9.08 10.38 5.62
C ARG A 125 10.23 10.99 6.40
N TYR A 126 11.32 11.37 5.73
CA TYR A 126 12.42 12.05 6.39
C TYR A 126 12.03 13.51 6.66
N ASP A 127 12.25 13.98 7.88
CA ASP A 127 12.09 15.39 8.23
C ASP A 127 13.45 16.09 8.23
N ASN A 128 13.60 17.05 7.31
CA ASN A 128 14.84 17.80 7.15
C ASN A 128 15.17 18.71 8.33
N LYS A 129 14.19 19.07 9.17
CA LYS A 129 14.45 19.90 10.36
C LYS A 129 15.04 19.08 11.49
N SER A 130 14.37 18.00 11.88
CA SER A 130 14.84 17.11 12.97
C SER A 130 15.94 16.14 12.54
N LYS A 131 16.15 15.95 11.23
CA LYS A 131 17.04 14.93 10.66
C LYS A 131 16.64 13.50 11.05
N LYS A 132 15.33 13.27 11.25
CA LYS A 132 14.75 11.97 11.65
C LYS A 132 13.67 11.53 10.68
N PHE A 133 13.40 10.23 10.63
CA PHE A 133 12.19 9.71 10.00
C PHE A 133 10.99 9.91 10.91
N VAL A 134 9.95 10.55 10.38
CA VAL A 134 8.67 10.78 11.05
C VAL A 134 7.60 9.87 10.44
N CYS A 135 6.77 9.26 11.29
CA CYS A 135 5.69 8.38 10.85
C CYS A 135 4.60 9.23 10.18
N VAL A 136 4.27 8.89 8.93
CA VAL A 136 3.23 9.57 8.15
C VAL A 136 1.99 8.69 7.92
N SER A 137 2.11 7.38 8.15
CA SER A 137 0.98 6.46 8.23
C SER A 137 1.30 5.25 9.10
N LYS A 138 0.31 4.86 9.92
CA LYS A 138 0.24 3.57 10.60
C LYS A 138 -0.79 2.76 9.82
N LEU A 139 -0.37 1.64 9.26
CA LEU A 139 -1.22 0.86 8.38
C LEU A 139 -2.05 -0.14 9.20
N ASP A 140 -3.23 -0.48 8.69
CA ASP A 140 -4.10 -1.51 9.26
C ASP A 140 -3.54 -2.92 9.02
N ASP A 141 -4.12 -3.91 9.70
CA ASP A 141 -3.66 -5.30 9.68
C ASP A 141 -3.80 -5.98 8.31
N THR A 142 -4.59 -5.41 7.39
CA THR A 142 -4.72 -5.94 6.03
C THR A 142 -3.60 -5.44 5.11
N ALA A 143 -2.92 -4.36 5.47
CA ALA A 143 -1.90 -3.75 4.64
C ALA A 143 -0.60 -4.56 4.67
N CYS A 144 -0.08 -4.91 3.49
CA CYS A 144 1.17 -5.65 3.36
C CYS A 144 2.31 -4.70 3.00
N GLU A 145 2.44 -4.35 1.73
CA GLU A 145 3.64 -3.71 1.19
C GLU A 145 3.29 -2.66 0.14
N ILE A 146 4.13 -1.63 0.03
CA ILE A 146 4.10 -0.74 -1.13
C ILE A 146 4.48 -1.54 -2.37
N VAL A 147 3.65 -1.48 -3.41
CA VAL A 147 3.87 -2.16 -4.69
C VAL A 147 4.05 -1.21 -5.86
N SER A 148 3.53 0.02 -5.76
CA SER A 148 3.64 1.00 -6.84
C SER A 148 3.69 2.44 -6.31
N ALA A 149 4.32 3.33 -7.07
CA ALA A 149 4.32 4.76 -6.83
C ALA A 149 4.05 5.47 -8.15
N LYS A 150 3.29 6.55 -8.10
CA LYS A 150 2.95 7.44 -9.23
C LYS A 150 3.16 8.90 -8.79
N LYS A 151 2.76 9.85 -9.63
CA LYS A 151 2.90 11.29 -9.33
C LYS A 151 2.23 11.69 -8.02
N ASN A 152 0.98 11.29 -7.81
CA ASN A 152 0.15 11.71 -6.68
C ASN A 152 -0.45 10.53 -5.88
N SER A 153 -0.01 9.30 -6.14
CA SER A 153 -0.53 8.09 -5.50
C SER A 153 0.60 7.12 -5.15
N LEU A 154 0.46 6.47 -4.00
CA LEU A 154 1.24 5.33 -3.56
C LEU A 154 0.29 4.14 -3.44
N THR A 155 0.56 3.05 -4.17
CA THR A 155 -0.28 1.86 -4.14
C THR A 155 0.30 0.84 -3.17
N LEU A 156 -0.49 0.40 -2.20
CA LEU A 156 -0.18 -0.70 -1.31
C LEU A 156 -0.94 -1.95 -1.73
N LYS A 157 -0.28 -3.10 -1.63
CA LYS A 157 -0.93 -4.40 -1.62
C LYS A 157 -1.48 -4.65 -0.23
N HIS A 158 -2.70 -5.17 -0.19
CA HIS A 158 -3.37 -5.64 0.99
C HIS A 158 -3.75 -7.11 0.82
N ALA A 159 -3.91 -7.82 1.93
CA ALA A 159 -4.43 -9.16 1.98
C ALA A 159 -5.18 -9.39 3.29
N ASP A 160 -6.15 -10.29 3.25
CA ASP A 160 -6.85 -10.76 4.43
C ASP A 160 -7.44 -12.14 4.13
N GLN A 161 -7.79 -12.88 5.17
CA GLN A 161 -8.43 -14.18 5.08
C GLN A 161 -9.89 -14.13 5.58
N PRO A 162 -10.82 -13.52 4.83
CA PRO A 162 -12.21 -13.55 5.23
C PRO A 162 -12.77 -14.96 5.39
N ALA A 163 -13.43 -15.24 6.52
CA ALA A 163 -14.00 -16.55 6.80
C ALA A 163 -15.00 -17.05 5.74
N GLU A 164 -15.71 -16.11 5.11
CA GLU A 164 -16.69 -16.36 4.06
C GLU A 164 -16.04 -16.79 2.74
N THR A 165 -14.96 -16.11 2.32
CA THR A 165 -14.36 -16.25 0.97
C THR A 165 -12.98 -16.88 0.95
N GLY A 166 -12.38 -17.09 2.12
CA GLY A 166 -10.97 -17.42 2.26
C GLY A 166 -10.05 -16.26 1.90
N TRP A 167 -8.78 -16.57 1.63
CA TRP A 167 -7.76 -15.59 1.32
C TRP A 167 -8.05 -14.74 0.08
N LEU A 168 -8.00 -13.42 0.28
CA LEU A 168 -8.10 -12.38 -0.73
C LEU A 168 -6.84 -11.52 -0.73
N ASN A 169 -6.50 -10.98 -1.89
CA ASN A 169 -5.59 -9.84 -1.99
C ASN A 169 -6.23 -8.72 -2.80
N TRP A 170 -5.78 -7.49 -2.58
CA TRP A 170 -6.19 -6.32 -3.36
C TRP A 170 -5.11 -5.26 -3.28
N THR A 171 -5.37 -4.14 -3.95
CA THR A 171 -4.55 -2.95 -3.84
C THR A 171 -5.39 -1.74 -3.49
N MET A 172 -4.81 -0.86 -2.67
CA MET A 172 -5.38 0.42 -2.29
C MET A 172 -4.39 1.54 -2.61
N ASP A 173 -4.93 2.65 -3.10
CA ASP A 173 -4.16 3.84 -3.41
C ASP A 173 -4.22 4.82 -2.24
N TYR A 174 -3.07 5.40 -1.90
CA TYR A 174 -2.89 6.36 -0.85
C TYR A 174 -2.33 7.66 -1.42
N ARG A 175 -2.75 8.79 -0.84
CA ARG A 175 -2.31 10.13 -1.23
C ARG A 175 -1.76 10.90 -0.05
N VAL A 176 -0.88 11.84 -0.34
CA VAL A 176 -0.39 12.76 0.67
C VAL A 176 -1.46 13.82 0.92
N SER A 177 -1.83 14.00 2.19
CA SER A 177 -2.72 15.06 2.64
C SER A 177 -2.26 15.53 4.02
N ASN A 178 -2.08 16.84 4.20
CA ASN A 178 -1.63 17.44 5.46
C ASN A 178 -0.41 16.73 6.07
N ASN A 179 0.61 16.48 5.25
CA ASN A 179 1.85 15.79 5.63
C ASN A 179 1.68 14.34 6.12
N LYS A 180 0.48 13.75 5.99
CA LYS A 180 0.19 12.35 6.26
C LYS A 180 -0.09 11.62 4.96
N LEU A 181 0.06 10.31 4.98
CA LEU A 181 -0.35 9.44 3.90
C LEU A 181 -1.70 8.82 4.27
N VAL A 182 -2.74 9.13 3.49
CA VAL A 182 -4.12 8.72 3.77
C VAL A 182 -4.70 7.93 2.61
N LEU A 183 -5.61 7.01 2.92
CA LEU A 183 -6.33 6.23 1.91
C LEU A 183 -7.08 7.18 0.96
N ALA A 184 -6.93 6.98 -0.35
CA ALA A 184 -7.55 7.85 -1.35
C ALA A 184 -9.03 7.52 -1.57
N ASP A 185 -9.34 6.22 -1.65
CA ASP A 185 -10.70 5.68 -1.75
C ASP A 185 -10.78 4.42 -0.89
N ALA A 186 -11.89 4.26 -0.16
CA ALA A 186 -12.14 3.08 0.66
C ALA A 186 -12.59 1.87 -0.19
N THR A 187 -13.03 2.11 -1.43
CA THR A 187 -13.47 1.08 -2.39
C THR A 187 -12.39 0.75 -3.41
N THR A 188 -12.23 -0.52 -3.72
CA THR A 188 -11.36 -1.01 -4.80
C THR A 188 -12.03 -2.10 -5.63
N SER A 189 -11.67 -2.18 -6.90
CA SER A 189 -12.05 -3.27 -7.81
C SER A 189 -10.92 -4.27 -8.08
N THR A 190 -9.75 -4.10 -7.44
CA THR A 190 -8.58 -4.96 -7.67
C THR A 190 -8.60 -6.23 -6.83
N VAL A 191 -9.63 -6.42 -5.99
CA VAL A 191 -9.78 -7.58 -5.13
C VAL A 191 -9.81 -8.89 -5.92
N LYS A 192 -9.00 -9.86 -5.47
CA LYS A 192 -8.83 -11.17 -6.08
C LYS A 192 -8.78 -12.26 -5.02
N SER A 193 -9.38 -13.40 -5.32
CA SER A 193 -9.16 -14.63 -4.55
C SER A 193 -7.81 -15.23 -4.90
N ILE A 194 -7.08 -15.71 -3.88
CA ILE A 194 -5.80 -16.41 -4.09
C ILE A 194 -5.87 -17.90 -3.75
N ILE A 195 -6.90 -18.36 -3.02
CA ILE A 195 -7.16 -19.78 -2.71
C ILE A 195 -7.50 -20.64 -3.94
N GLY A 196 -7.57 -20.02 -5.12
CA GLY A 196 -7.71 -20.73 -6.39
C GLY A 196 -6.45 -21.50 -6.79
N ASN A 197 -5.30 -21.21 -6.17
CA ASN A 197 -4.02 -21.82 -6.54
C ASN A 197 -3.70 -23.11 -5.76
N ASP A 198 -4.45 -23.40 -4.70
CA ASP A 198 -4.11 -24.46 -3.73
C ASP A 198 -4.33 -25.88 -4.28
N ARG A 199 -5.27 -26.04 -5.22
CA ARG A 199 -5.70 -27.35 -5.76
C ARG A 199 -6.04 -27.25 -7.24
N ASN A 200 -6.01 -28.37 -7.97
CA ASN A 200 -6.47 -28.44 -9.36
C ASN A 200 -7.87 -29.07 -9.48
N ASP A 201 -8.88 -28.44 -8.88
CA ASP A 201 -10.27 -28.93 -8.94
C ASP A 201 -11.22 -27.93 -9.64
N TYR A 202 -12.50 -28.29 -9.70
CA TYR A 202 -13.56 -27.44 -10.24
C TYR A 202 -13.65 -26.06 -9.58
N TYR A 203 -13.58 -25.99 -8.24
CA TYR A 203 -13.75 -24.75 -7.49
C TYR A 203 -12.53 -23.84 -7.59
N SER A 204 -11.32 -24.39 -7.60
CA SER A 204 -10.09 -23.64 -7.81
C SER A 204 -10.11 -22.86 -9.13
N LYS A 205 -10.59 -23.50 -10.21
CA LYS A 205 -10.78 -22.84 -11.52
C LYS A 205 -11.78 -21.67 -11.45
N LEU A 206 -12.76 -21.73 -10.55
CA LEU A 206 -13.72 -20.65 -10.33
C LEU A 206 -13.10 -19.52 -9.47
N PHE A 207 -12.40 -19.85 -8.39
CA PHE A 207 -11.75 -18.87 -7.51
C PHE A 207 -10.70 -18.04 -8.24
N LYS A 208 -9.91 -18.65 -9.14
CA LYS A 208 -9.00 -17.90 -10.05
C LYS A 208 -9.71 -16.83 -10.89
N LYS A 209 -11.02 -17.01 -11.14
CA LYS A 209 -11.89 -16.07 -11.87
C LYS A 209 -12.74 -15.19 -10.93
N ASN A 210 -12.40 -15.11 -9.64
CA ASN A 210 -13.20 -14.46 -8.60
C ASN A 210 -14.64 -14.98 -8.50
N THR A 211 -14.89 -16.21 -8.93
CA THR A 211 -16.24 -16.79 -8.94
C THR A 211 -16.40 -17.75 -7.76
N PHE A 212 -17.45 -17.56 -7.00
CA PHE A 212 -17.78 -18.36 -5.81
C PHE A 212 -19.13 -19.05 -6.02
N VAL A 213 -19.26 -20.28 -5.52
CA VAL A 213 -20.52 -21.02 -5.55
C VAL A 213 -21.13 -20.98 -4.15
N THR A 214 -22.34 -20.45 -4.01
CA THR A 214 -23.01 -20.37 -2.71
C THR A 214 -23.30 -21.76 -2.15
N ALA A 215 -22.92 -22.03 -0.90
CA ALA A 215 -23.24 -23.29 -0.22
C ALA A 215 -24.66 -23.26 0.36
N LYS A 216 -25.17 -22.07 0.70
CA LYS A 216 -26.54 -21.84 1.17
C LYS A 216 -27.14 -20.60 0.51
N LYS A 217 -28.39 -20.25 0.83
CA LYS A 217 -28.99 -18.99 0.39
C LYS A 217 -28.22 -17.81 0.99
N VAL A 218 -27.81 -16.86 0.15
CA VAL A 218 -27.09 -15.64 0.56
C VAL A 218 -27.91 -14.42 0.16
N ASN A 219 -28.04 -13.45 1.07
CA ASN A 219 -28.61 -12.15 0.75
C ASN A 219 -27.48 -11.17 0.45
N LEU A 220 -27.57 -10.48 -0.68
CA LEU A 220 -26.69 -9.37 -1.04
C LEU A 220 -27.46 -8.06 -0.89
N TYR A 221 -26.82 -7.03 -0.34
CA TYR A 221 -27.46 -5.81 0.11
C TYR A 221 -27.04 -4.57 -0.71
N ASN A 222 -27.91 -3.57 -0.75
CA ASN A 222 -27.60 -2.21 -1.19
C ASN A 222 -28.00 -1.27 -0.05
N GLY A 223 -27.03 -0.81 0.73
CA GLY A 223 -27.30 -0.23 2.04
C GLY A 223 -27.99 -1.25 2.96
N SER A 224 -29.11 -0.86 3.57
CA SER A 224 -29.92 -1.73 4.43
C SER A 224 -30.88 -2.66 3.68
N LYS A 225 -31.09 -2.44 2.37
CA LYS A 225 -32.09 -3.18 1.59
C LYS A 225 -31.48 -4.40 0.93
N VAL A 226 -32.21 -5.51 0.89
CA VAL A 226 -31.79 -6.70 0.12
C VAL A 226 -31.88 -6.39 -1.37
N ALA A 227 -30.74 -6.32 -2.05
CA ALA A 227 -30.64 -6.09 -3.49
C ALA A 227 -30.98 -7.37 -4.29
N CYS A 228 -30.46 -8.51 -3.83
CA CYS A 228 -30.84 -9.82 -4.38
C CYS A 228 -30.63 -10.96 -3.40
N LYS A 229 -31.49 -11.97 -3.51
CA LYS A 229 -31.37 -13.26 -2.81
C LYS A 229 -30.76 -14.26 -3.78
N VAL A 230 -29.61 -14.84 -3.43
CA VAL A 230 -28.90 -15.83 -4.24
C VAL A 230 -29.19 -17.22 -3.67
N PRO A 231 -29.88 -18.11 -4.41
CA PRO A 231 -30.12 -19.48 -3.97
C PRO A 231 -28.82 -20.29 -3.81
N ALA A 232 -28.87 -21.36 -3.00
CA ALA A 232 -27.77 -22.31 -2.88
C ALA A 232 -27.37 -22.91 -4.25
N GLY A 233 -26.09 -23.23 -4.41
CA GLY A 233 -25.53 -23.79 -5.65
C GLY A 233 -25.36 -22.79 -6.80
N LYS A 234 -25.66 -21.50 -6.63
CA LYS A 234 -25.50 -20.48 -7.68
C LYS A 234 -24.11 -19.84 -7.63
N LYS A 235 -23.66 -19.39 -8.80
CA LYS A 235 -22.38 -18.69 -8.98
C LYS A 235 -22.56 -17.19 -8.78
N VAL A 236 -21.65 -16.59 -8.03
CA VAL A 236 -21.50 -15.15 -7.89
C VAL A 236 -20.08 -14.74 -8.19
N VAL A 237 -19.88 -13.52 -8.70
CA VAL A 237 -18.55 -13.01 -9.05
C VAL A 237 -18.19 -11.85 -8.14
N LEU A 238 -17.09 -11.97 -7.41
CA LEU A 238 -16.53 -10.89 -6.59
C LEU A 238 -15.96 -9.79 -7.50
N LYS A 239 -16.44 -8.56 -7.32
CA LYS A 239 -16.08 -7.41 -8.16
C LYS A 239 -15.35 -6.31 -7.42
N LYS A 240 -15.76 -6.02 -6.19
CA LYS A 240 -15.21 -4.92 -5.40
C LYS A 240 -15.13 -5.28 -3.93
N LEU A 241 -14.32 -4.52 -3.22
CA LEU A 241 -14.20 -4.50 -1.78
C LEU A 241 -14.31 -3.05 -1.33
N THR A 242 -14.98 -2.79 -0.20
CA THR A 242 -14.93 -1.48 0.47
C THR A 242 -14.71 -1.64 1.97
N PHE A 243 -13.98 -0.70 2.55
CA PHE A 243 -13.93 -0.51 3.99
C PHE A 243 -15.00 0.49 4.43
N SER A 244 -15.71 0.17 5.51
CA SER A 244 -16.65 1.11 6.13
C SER A 244 -16.78 0.77 7.61
N ASN A 245 -16.60 1.76 8.49
CA ASN A 245 -16.71 1.61 9.95
C ASN A 245 -15.90 0.42 10.51
N GLY A 246 -14.65 0.27 10.06
CA GLY A 246 -13.76 -0.81 10.49
C GLY A 246 -14.12 -2.20 9.95
N LYS A 247 -15.10 -2.31 9.04
CA LYS A 247 -15.54 -3.58 8.45
C LYS A 247 -15.24 -3.65 6.97
N ILE A 248 -15.04 -4.87 6.48
CA ILE A 248 -14.85 -5.18 5.08
C ILE A 248 -16.19 -5.62 4.49
N TYR A 249 -16.54 -5.03 3.35
CA TYR A 249 -17.70 -5.42 2.56
C TYR A 249 -17.26 -5.82 1.16
N LEU A 250 -17.82 -6.92 0.67
CA LEU A 250 -17.52 -7.48 -0.65
C LEU A 250 -18.72 -7.33 -1.58
N GLU A 251 -18.52 -6.73 -2.76
CA GLU A 251 -19.55 -6.63 -3.81
C GLU A 251 -19.51 -7.89 -4.68
N PHE A 252 -20.63 -8.59 -4.72
CA PHE A 252 -20.84 -9.73 -5.59
C PHE A 252 -21.86 -9.41 -6.68
N ARG A 253 -21.60 -9.89 -7.91
CA ARG A 253 -22.58 -9.90 -9.00
C ARG A 253 -23.24 -11.27 -9.13
N TYR A 254 -24.56 -11.25 -9.29
CA TYR A 254 -25.41 -12.40 -9.60
C TYR A 254 -26.30 -12.05 -10.80
N GLY A 255 -25.95 -12.58 -11.98
CA GLY A 255 -26.57 -12.16 -13.24
C GLY A 255 -26.36 -10.66 -13.48
N LYS A 256 -27.45 -9.93 -13.75
CA LYS A 256 -27.41 -8.47 -13.93
C LYS A 256 -27.42 -7.68 -12.60
N LYS A 257 -27.65 -8.34 -11.46
CA LYS A 257 -27.75 -7.70 -10.14
C LYS A 257 -26.40 -7.68 -9.42
N ALA A 258 -26.19 -6.69 -8.58
CA ALA A 258 -25.03 -6.56 -7.70
C ALA A 258 -25.49 -6.24 -6.27
N GLY A 259 -24.72 -6.66 -5.28
CA GLY A 259 -24.93 -6.28 -3.90
C GLY A 259 -23.76 -6.68 -3.00
N TRP A 260 -23.77 -6.12 -1.80
CA TRP A 260 -22.71 -6.19 -0.82
C TRP A 260 -23.00 -7.21 0.27
N MET A 261 -21.94 -7.75 0.84
CA MET A 261 -21.98 -8.62 2.00
C MET A 261 -20.82 -8.25 2.94
N SER A 262 -21.11 -8.10 4.24
CA SER A 262 -20.09 -7.94 5.27
C SER A 262 -19.40 -9.28 5.50
N VAL A 263 -18.09 -9.26 5.69
CA VAL A 263 -17.27 -10.43 5.99
C VAL A 263 -16.54 -10.28 7.32
N ASN A 264 -15.92 -11.37 7.81
CA ASN A 264 -15.26 -11.42 9.12
C ASN A 264 -16.18 -11.04 10.28
N ASN A 265 -17.42 -11.53 10.21
CA ASN A 265 -18.36 -11.35 11.30
C ASN A 265 -17.91 -12.19 12.50
N GLU A 266 -17.85 -11.61 13.70
CA GLU A 266 -17.36 -12.26 14.93
C GLU A 266 -18.02 -13.63 15.21
N ASN A 267 -19.29 -13.78 14.80
CA ASN A 267 -20.09 -14.99 15.00
C ASN A 267 -20.19 -15.87 13.74
N TYR A 268 -19.21 -15.82 12.83
CA TYR A 268 -19.24 -16.63 11.63
C TYR A 268 -19.12 -18.13 11.95
N ASN A 269 -20.13 -18.91 11.54
CA ASN A 269 -20.14 -20.35 11.72
C ASN A 269 -19.45 -21.06 10.53
N TYR A 270 -18.20 -21.47 10.74
CA TYR A 270 -17.42 -22.22 9.76
C TYR A 270 -18.04 -23.56 9.34
N ARG A 271 -18.91 -24.17 10.17
CA ARG A 271 -19.64 -25.40 9.82
C ARG A 271 -20.77 -25.16 8.82
N SER A 272 -21.17 -23.91 8.62
CA SER A 272 -22.20 -23.50 7.66
C SER A 272 -21.66 -22.43 6.72
N PRO A 273 -20.70 -22.78 5.84
CA PRO A 273 -20.00 -21.79 5.05
C PRO A 273 -20.92 -21.09 4.07
N TYR A 274 -20.56 -19.86 3.68
CA TYR A 274 -21.33 -19.12 2.68
C TYR A 274 -21.08 -19.64 1.27
N PHE A 275 -19.84 -20.09 1.00
CA PHE A 275 -19.42 -20.59 -0.30
C PHE A 275 -18.85 -22.01 -0.20
N LYS A 276 -19.14 -22.83 -1.21
CA LYS A 276 -18.69 -24.22 -1.30
C LYS A 276 -17.17 -24.27 -1.37
N SER A 277 -16.60 -25.23 -0.65
CA SER A 277 -15.19 -25.62 -0.71
C SER A 277 -14.17 -24.56 -0.29
N VAL A 278 -14.62 -23.43 0.27
CA VAL A 278 -13.74 -22.42 0.89
C VAL A 278 -13.09 -22.97 2.15
N SER A 279 -13.86 -23.51 3.10
CA SER A 279 -13.34 -24.08 4.34
C SER A 279 -12.26 -25.14 4.10
N ASN A 280 -12.47 -26.02 3.12
CA ASN A 280 -11.52 -27.07 2.75
C ASN A 280 -10.19 -26.53 2.22
N ARG A 281 -10.09 -25.24 1.86
CA ARG A 281 -8.86 -24.57 1.42
C ARG A 281 -8.19 -23.73 2.50
N LEU A 282 -8.94 -23.41 3.55
CA LEU A 282 -8.39 -22.71 4.72
C LEU A 282 -7.81 -23.68 5.74
N VAL A 283 -8.29 -24.93 5.75
CA VAL A 283 -7.69 -26.03 6.49
C VAL A 283 -6.53 -26.58 5.67
N GLY A 284 -5.34 -26.07 5.98
CA GLY A 284 -4.05 -26.67 5.63
C GLY A 284 -3.45 -27.32 6.86
#